data_AF-A0A849Q2E2-F1
#
_entry.id   AF-A0A849Q2E2-F1
#
_cell.length_a   1.000
_cell.length_b   1.000
_cell.length_c   1.000
_cell.angle_alpha   90.00
_cell.angle_beta   90.00
_cell.angle_gamma   90.00
#
_symmetry.space_group_name_H-M   'P 1'
#
loop_
_entity.id
_entity.type
_entity.pdbx_description
1 polymer ?
#
loop_
_entity_poly.entity_id
_entity_poly.type
_entity_poly.pdbx_seq_one_letter_code
_entity_poly.pdbx_strand_id
1 'polypeptide(L)'
;MQLSTPVVALTPIDIQNIETDHGAVILIVDGLGASYIDPEKIPYALDGNPMEKPNIQNISALAKDGLQAFSVLTPSTEGENGHSVIVTGNPGATSAMISHNDATIYDVVRDNGYIMFAILEKGDTSELLAEQDVAIYDSTTSINDPQMKVMLNDYPGQPDAGMIIDVEKIFKEYAILGPPYVQQYKEGK
;
A
#
# COMPACT_ATOMS: atom_id res chain seq x y z
N MET A 1 -2.88 23.33 1.98
CA MET A 1 -3.56 23.99 0.84
C MET A 1 -4.84 23.20 0.58
N GLN A 2 -6.01 23.83 0.58
CA GLN A 2 -7.28 23.14 0.28
C GLN A 2 -7.64 23.44 -1.18
N LEU A 3 -7.70 22.40 -2.01
CA LEU A 3 -8.11 22.55 -3.41
C LEU A 3 -9.63 22.78 -3.43
N SER A 4 -10.06 23.88 -4.06
CA SER A 4 -11.47 24.28 -4.15
C SER A 4 -12.24 23.60 -5.29
N THR A 5 -11.56 22.80 -6.10
CA THR A 5 -12.12 22.14 -7.30
C THR A 5 -11.88 20.64 -7.21
N PRO A 6 -12.87 19.79 -7.57
CA PRO A 6 -12.65 18.35 -7.70
C PRO A 6 -11.48 18.08 -8.66
N VAL A 7 -10.51 17.33 -8.17
CA VAL A 7 -9.34 16.91 -8.94
C VAL A 7 -9.73 15.61 -9.64
N VAL A 8 -9.72 15.63 -10.98
CA VAL A 8 -9.90 14.43 -11.81
C VAL A 8 -8.54 13.86 -12.19
N ALA A 9 -8.51 12.59 -12.64
CA ALA A 9 -7.28 11.82 -12.92
C ALA A 9 -6.21 12.53 -13.78
N LEU A 10 -6.57 13.56 -14.56
CA LEU A 10 -5.67 14.33 -15.41
C LEU A 10 -5.24 15.69 -14.82
N THR A 11 -5.58 15.97 -13.56
CA THR A 11 -5.24 17.25 -12.92
C THR A 11 -3.88 17.12 -12.27
N PRO A 12 -2.82 17.76 -12.80
CA PRO A 12 -1.53 17.77 -12.13
C PRO A 12 -1.65 18.58 -10.83
N ILE A 13 -1.19 18.00 -9.73
CA ILE A 13 -1.05 18.69 -8.45
C ILE A 13 0.43 18.69 -8.11
N ASP A 14 1.05 19.85 -8.24
CA ASP A 14 2.41 20.06 -7.75
C ASP A 14 2.34 20.30 -6.25
N ILE A 15 2.63 19.27 -5.48
CA ILE A 15 3.05 19.42 -4.09
C ILE A 15 4.50 19.93 -4.19
N GLN A 16 4.84 20.97 -3.42
CA GLN A 16 6.15 21.65 -3.33
C GLN A 16 7.34 20.83 -3.88
N ASN A 17 8.32 21.47 -4.54
CA ASN A 17 9.58 20.81 -4.94
C ASN A 17 10.24 20.09 -3.75
N ILE A 18 9.92 18.80 -3.59
CA ILE A 18 10.61 17.90 -2.69
C ILE A 18 11.72 17.31 -3.55
N GLU A 19 12.98 17.55 -3.19
CA GLU A 19 14.10 16.79 -3.76
C GLU A 19 13.90 15.32 -3.38
N THR A 20 13.46 14.49 -4.33
CA THR A 20 13.19 13.06 -4.11
C THR A 20 14.29 12.22 -4.76
N ASP A 21 15.51 12.34 -4.27
CA ASP A 21 16.66 11.73 -4.94
C ASP A 21 16.84 10.24 -4.58
N HIS A 22 16.02 9.67 -3.68
CA HIS A 22 16.37 8.42 -3.00
C HIS A 22 15.25 7.36 -2.85
N GLY A 23 14.08 7.56 -3.46
CA GLY A 23 12.99 6.56 -3.46
C GLY A 23 11.67 7.05 -2.89
N ALA A 24 10.65 6.18 -2.91
CA ALA A 24 9.30 6.47 -2.43
C ALA A 24 8.75 5.30 -1.60
N VAL A 25 7.91 5.62 -0.61
CA VAL A 25 7.18 4.63 0.19
C VAL A 25 5.70 4.83 -0.02
N ILE A 26 5.01 3.77 -0.44
CA ILE A 26 3.55 3.74 -0.60
C ILE A 26 2.98 2.91 0.54
N LEU A 27 2.16 3.53 1.40
CA LEU A 27 1.41 2.84 2.44
C LEU A 27 -0.04 2.71 2.02
N ILE A 28 -0.51 1.47 1.90
CA ILE A 28 -1.91 1.15 1.61
C ILE A 28 -2.47 0.45 2.84
N VAL A 29 -3.63 0.93 3.32
CA VAL A 29 -4.32 0.35 4.47
C VAL A 29 -5.72 -0.06 4.02
N ASP A 30 -5.96 -1.37 3.99
CA ASP A 30 -7.27 -1.91 3.64
C ASP A 30 -8.34 -1.51 4.68
N GLY A 31 -9.55 -1.22 4.21
CA GLY A 31 -10.69 -0.83 5.04
C GLY A 31 -10.60 0.55 5.72
N LEU A 32 -9.51 1.32 5.52
CA LEU A 32 -9.34 2.62 6.16
C LEU A 32 -10.07 3.74 5.40
N GLY A 33 -11.36 3.91 5.70
CA GLY A 33 -12.17 5.00 5.18
C GLY A 33 -11.86 6.38 5.81
N ALA A 34 -12.15 7.45 5.07
CA ALA A 34 -11.93 8.83 5.53
C ALA A 34 -12.63 9.15 6.86
N SER A 35 -13.77 8.51 7.17
CA SER A 35 -14.50 8.69 8.44
C SER A 35 -13.71 8.29 9.68
N TYR A 36 -12.70 7.42 9.54
CA TYR A 36 -11.84 6.98 10.64
C TYR A 36 -10.69 7.97 10.93
N ILE A 37 -10.35 8.86 9.99
CA ILE A 37 -9.22 9.79 10.09
C ILE A 37 -9.67 11.23 10.24
N ASP A 38 -10.66 11.64 9.45
CA ASP A 38 -11.17 13.00 9.40
C ASP A 38 -11.81 13.38 10.74
N PRO A 39 -11.30 14.37 11.48
CA PRO A 39 -11.79 14.71 12.82
C PRO A 39 -13.26 15.15 12.81
N GLU A 40 -13.78 15.66 11.70
CA GLU A 40 -15.15 16.17 11.59
C GLU A 40 -16.19 15.09 11.27
N LYS A 41 -15.76 13.90 10.84
CA LYS A 41 -16.66 12.77 10.52
C LYS A 41 -16.81 11.80 11.67
N ILE A 42 -17.92 11.08 11.74
CA ILE A 42 -18.14 10.00 12.71
C ILE A 42 -18.29 8.71 11.91
N PRO A 43 -17.49 7.66 12.17
CA PRO A 43 -17.72 6.35 11.58
C PRO A 43 -18.92 5.68 12.25
N TYR A 44 -19.71 4.94 11.48
CA TYR A 44 -20.90 4.22 11.96
C TYR A 44 -20.81 2.74 11.59
N ALA A 45 -21.27 1.88 12.50
CA ALA A 45 -21.43 0.46 12.26
C ALA A 45 -22.67 0.17 11.40
N LEU A 46 -22.81 -1.07 10.94
CA LEU A 46 -23.95 -1.51 10.10
C LEU A 46 -25.32 -1.37 10.80
N ASP A 47 -25.33 -1.38 12.13
CA ASP A 47 -26.52 -1.16 12.96
C ASP A 47 -26.84 0.34 13.18
N GLY A 48 -26.01 1.24 12.63
CA GLY A 48 -26.14 2.69 12.76
C GLY A 48 -25.55 3.28 14.04
N ASN A 49 -24.95 2.47 14.92
CA ASN A 49 -24.29 2.99 16.12
C ASN A 49 -22.95 3.64 15.77
N PRO A 50 -22.57 4.76 16.43
CA PRO A 50 -21.28 5.39 16.21
C PRO A 50 -20.15 4.48 16.70
N MET A 51 -19.05 4.44 15.96
CA MET A 51 -17.84 3.69 16.30
C MET A 51 -16.77 4.62 16.89
N GLU A 52 -15.93 4.07 17.76
CA GLU A 52 -14.73 4.76 18.23
C GLU A 52 -13.71 4.86 17.07
N LYS A 53 -13.03 6.00 16.98
CA LYS A 53 -11.97 6.19 15.99
C LYS A 53 -10.68 5.55 16.45
N PRO A 54 -9.89 4.95 15.54
CA PRO A 54 -8.56 4.47 15.88
C PRO A 54 -7.65 5.65 16.30
N ASN A 55 -6.78 5.43 17.28
CA ASN A 55 -5.80 6.42 17.71
C ASN A 55 -4.59 6.43 16.75
N ILE A 56 -4.60 7.32 15.75
CA ILE A 56 -3.60 7.38 14.66
C ILE A 56 -2.75 8.65 14.69
N GLN A 57 -2.09 8.94 15.82
CA GLN A 57 -1.32 10.18 16.02
C GLN A 57 -0.27 10.44 14.93
N ASN A 58 0.37 9.37 14.43
CA ASN A 58 1.41 9.47 13.40
C ASN A 58 0.86 9.93 12.04
N ILE A 59 -0.30 9.43 11.63
CA ILE A 59 -0.94 9.82 10.35
C ILE A 59 -1.37 11.29 10.41
N SER A 60 -1.96 11.71 11.54
CA SER A 60 -2.35 13.10 11.75
C SER A 60 -1.15 14.06 11.78
N ALA A 61 0.04 13.58 12.17
CA ALA A 61 1.27 14.37 12.09
C ALA A 61 1.74 14.55 10.63
N LEU A 62 1.71 13.47 9.82
CA LEU A 62 2.07 13.54 8.40
C LEU A 62 1.19 14.53 7.61
N ALA A 63 -0.09 14.64 7.97
CA ALA A 63 -1.01 15.57 7.33
C ALA A 63 -0.68 17.05 7.59
N LYS A 64 0.05 17.39 8.67
CA LYS A 64 0.41 18.78 8.99
C LYS A 64 1.48 19.34 8.05
N ASP A 65 2.44 18.50 7.69
CA ASP A 65 3.60 18.88 6.88
C ASP A 65 3.45 18.45 5.40
N GLY A 66 2.33 17.80 5.06
CA GLY A 66 2.04 17.27 3.72
C GLY A 66 0.78 17.84 3.06
N LEU A 67 0.37 17.22 1.96
CA LEU A 67 -0.93 17.46 1.33
C LEU A 67 -1.94 16.41 1.80
N GLN A 68 -3.11 16.87 2.25
CA GLN A 68 -4.24 16.00 2.57
C GLN A 68 -5.35 16.19 1.55
N ALA A 69 -5.75 15.09 0.90
CA ALA A 69 -6.93 15.05 0.03
C ALA A 69 -8.15 14.53 0.83
N PHE A 70 -9.17 15.37 1.02
CA PHE A 70 -10.33 15.05 1.87
C PHE A 70 -11.44 14.25 1.19
N SER A 71 -11.41 14.18 -0.14
CA SER A 71 -12.42 13.47 -0.93
C SER A 71 -11.75 12.78 -2.11
N VAL A 72 -11.32 11.55 -1.85
CA VAL A 72 -10.90 10.59 -2.87
C VAL A 72 -11.97 9.52 -2.88
N LEU A 73 -12.66 9.37 -4.01
CA LEU A 73 -13.67 8.34 -4.18
C LEU A 73 -13.01 7.10 -4.77
N THR A 74 -13.20 5.95 -4.13
CA THR A 74 -12.77 4.67 -4.70
C THR A 74 -13.79 4.25 -5.76
N PRO A 75 -13.36 3.83 -6.96
CA PRO A 75 -14.28 3.46 -8.04
C PRO A 75 -15.04 2.15 -7.78
N SER A 76 -14.56 1.35 -6.83
CA SER A 76 -15.24 0.15 -6.34
C SER A 76 -15.16 0.05 -4.82
N THR A 77 -16.17 -0.55 -4.22
CA THR A 77 -16.21 -0.92 -2.79
C THR A 77 -15.67 -2.33 -2.53
N GLU A 78 -15.30 -3.06 -3.58
CA GLU A 78 -14.72 -4.40 -3.48
C GLU A 78 -13.20 -4.28 -3.27
N GLY A 79 -12.73 -4.67 -2.08
CA GLY A 79 -11.35 -4.45 -1.63
C GLY A 79 -10.28 -5.09 -2.53
N GLU A 80 -10.56 -6.25 -3.15
CA GLU A 80 -9.59 -6.96 -4.00
C GLU A 80 -9.20 -6.16 -5.25
N ASN A 81 -10.10 -5.36 -5.81
CA ASN A 81 -9.81 -4.56 -7.00
C ASN A 81 -9.16 -3.20 -6.66
N GLY A 82 -9.19 -2.78 -5.40
CA GLY A 82 -8.62 -1.50 -4.96
C GLY A 82 -7.13 -1.39 -5.28
N HIS A 83 -6.35 -2.44 -4.99
CA HIS A 83 -4.93 -2.50 -5.33
C HIS A 83 -4.69 -2.42 -6.83
N SER A 84 -5.48 -3.16 -7.62
CA SER A 84 -5.39 -3.15 -9.09
C SER A 84 -5.60 -1.74 -9.64
N VAL A 85 -6.59 -1.01 -9.12
CA VAL A 85 -6.84 0.39 -9.51
C VAL A 85 -5.68 1.29 -9.13
N ILE A 86 -5.12 1.14 -7.92
CA ILE A 86 -4.01 1.99 -7.44
C ILE A 86 -2.77 1.83 -8.33
N VAL A 87 -2.40 0.59 -8.66
CA VAL A 87 -1.15 0.32 -9.37
C VAL A 87 -1.26 0.56 -10.87
N THR A 88 -2.46 0.46 -11.46
CA THR A 88 -2.68 0.68 -12.90
C THR A 88 -3.25 2.05 -13.24
N GLY A 89 -3.85 2.75 -12.27
CA GLY A 89 -4.63 3.97 -12.51
C GLY A 89 -5.97 3.77 -13.24
N ASN A 90 -6.35 2.52 -13.55
CA ASN A 90 -7.58 2.20 -14.29
C ASN A 90 -8.73 1.83 -13.32
N PRO A 91 -9.87 2.55 -13.31
CA PRO A 91 -10.97 2.28 -12.39
C PRO A 91 -11.69 0.93 -12.63
N GLY A 92 -11.49 0.31 -13.80
CA GLY A 92 -12.01 -1.01 -14.13
C GLY A 92 -10.97 -2.13 -14.03
N ALA A 93 -9.83 -1.87 -13.38
CA ALA A 93 -8.75 -2.83 -13.29
C ALA A 93 -9.14 -4.08 -12.48
N THR A 94 -8.77 -5.23 -13.01
CA THR A 94 -8.81 -6.53 -12.32
C THR A 94 -7.39 -7.00 -12.06
N SER A 95 -7.17 -7.93 -11.12
CA SER A 95 -5.84 -8.47 -10.83
C SER A 95 -5.11 -9.00 -12.07
N ALA A 96 -5.81 -9.65 -13.00
CA ALA A 96 -5.24 -10.16 -14.25
C ALA A 96 -4.65 -9.06 -15.18
N MET A 97 -5.12 -7.81 -15.05
CA MET A 97 -4.60 -6.70 -15.84
C MET A 97 -3.23 -6.22 -15.33
N ILE A 98 -2.88 -6.52 -14.08
CA ILE A 98 -1.57 -6.18 -13.50
C ILE A 98 -0.47 -6.92 -14.26
N SER A 99 -0.70 -8.17 -14.69
CA SER A 99 0.30 -8.97 -15.42
C SER A 99 0.55 -8.53 -16.87
N HIS A 100 -0.11 -7.48 -17.36
CA HIS A 100 0.19 -6.94 -18.68
C HIS A 100 1.40 -6.01 -18.60
N ASN A 101 2.32 -6.14 -19.56
CA ASN A 101 3.44 -5.21 -19.67
C ASN A 101 2.96 -3.76 -19.80
N ASP A 102 3.69 -2.84 -19.19
CA ASP A 102 3.44 -1.39 -19.20
C ASP A 102 2.06 -1.01 -18.62
N ALA A 103 1.44 -1.90 -17.84
CA ALA A 103 0.12 -1.66 -17.27
C ALA A 103 0.17 -1.06 -15.88
N THR A 104 1.32 -1.10 -15.21
CA THR A 104 1.46 -0.73 -13.81
C THR A 104 2.48 0.39 -13.60
N ILE A 105 2.37 1.07 -12.46
CA ILE A 105 3.41 1.99 -11.98
C ILE A 105 4.76 1.29 -11.78
N TYR A 106 4.75 -0.02 -11.49
CA TYR A 106 5.97 -0.81 -11.28
C TYR A 106 6.79 -0.93 -12.56
N ASP A 107 6.13 -1.13 -13.71
CA ASP A 107 6.78 -1.12 -15.02
C ASP A 107 7.52 0.19 -15.28
N VAL A 108 6.82 1.30 -15.05
CA VAL A 108 7.35 2.65 -15.27
C VAL A 108 8.55 2.91 -14.36
N VAL A 109 8.48 2.59 -13.06
CA VAL A 109 9.61 2.85 -12.15
C VAL A 109 10.78 1.90 -12.40
N ARG A 110 10.52 0.65 -12.80
CA ARG A 110 11.57 -0.31 -13.17
C ARG A 110 12.36 0.17 -14.38
N ASP A 111 11.69 0.70 -15.40
CA ASP A 111 12.34 1.34 -16.56
C ASP A 111 13.21 2.55 -16.19
N ASN A 112 12.94 3.17 -15.04
CA ASN A 112 13.73 4.27 -14.49
C ASN A 112 14.78 3.81 -13.46
N GLY A 113 15.03 2.51 -13.34
CA GLY A 113 16.09 1.94 -12.51
C GLY A 113 15.77 1.87 -11.02
N TYR A 114 14.50 1.99 -10.63
CA TYR A 114 14.07 1.75 -9.25
C TYR A 114 14.00 0.26 -8.94
N ILE A 115 14.13 -0.07 -7.66
CA ILE A 115 13.97 -1.41 -7.11
C ILE A 115 12.74 -1.39 -6.20
N MET A 116 11.85 -2.37 -6.38
CA MET A 116 10.55 -2.47 -5.73
C MET A 116 10.59 -3.49 -4.59
N PHE A 117 10.27 -3.00 -3.40
CA PHE A 117 10.14 -3.80 -2.19
C PHE A 117 8.70 -3.75 -1.69
N ALA A 118 8.17 -4.89 -1.28
CA ALA A 118 6.82 -4.97 -0.73
C ALA A 118 6.75 -5.70 0.60
N ILE A 119 5.86 -5.20 1.47
CA ILE A 119 5.42 -5.85 2.71
C ILE A 119 3.90 -5.94 2.60
N LEU A 120 3.36 -7.15 2.49
CA LEU A 120 1.95 -7.37 2.15
C LEU A 120 1.29 -8.28 3.18
N GLU A 121 0.36 -7.74 3.97
CA GLU A 121 -0.46 -8.55 4.88
C GLU A 121 -1.69 -9.13 4.16
N LYS A 122 -2.37 -8.28 3.37
CA LYS A 122 -3.51 -8.65 2.53
C LYS A 122 -3.39 -7.96 1.18
N GLY A 123 -4.00 -8.56 0.16
CA GLY A 123 -3.98 -8.02 -1.21
C GLY A 123 -2.75 -8.42 -2.01
N ASP A 124 -2.05 -9.46 -1.56
CA ASP A 124 -0.91 -10.12 -2.18
C ASP A 124 -1.35 -11.06 -3.33
N THR A 125 -2.03 -10.51 -4.33
CA THR A 125 -2.34 -11.31 -5.53
C THR A 125 -1.05 -11.80 -6.16
N SER A 126 -1.10 -12.98 -6.81
CA SER A 126 0.05 -13.52 -7.53
C SER A 126 0.63 -12.52 -8.54
N GLU A 127 -0.25 -11.75 -9.17
CA GLU A 127 0.07 -10.74 -10.15
C GLU A 127 0.78 -9.55 -9.51
N LEU A 128 0.34 -9.08 -8.34
CA LEU A 128 1.00 -7.98 -7.63
C LEU A 128 2.35 -8.41 -7.06
N LEU A 129 2.43 -9.62 -6.51
CA LEU A 129 3.67 -10.21 -6.03
C LEU A 129 4.69 -10.35 -7.16
N ALA A 130 4.24 -10.73 -8.36
CA ALA A 130 5.05 -10.84 -9.57
C ALA A 130 5.47 -9.49 -10.16
N GLU A 131 5.13 -8.35 -9.55
CA GLU A 131 5.68 -7.04 -9.90
C GLU A 131 6.81 -6.58 -8.96
N GLN A 132 7.01 -7.27 -7.83
CA GLN A 132 8.01 -6.87 -6.84
C GLN A 132 9.36 -7.52 -7.14
N ASP A 133 10.47 -6.89 -6.78
CA ASP A 133 11.79 -7.51 -6.83
C ASP A 133 12.00 -8.44 -5.63
N VAL A 134 11.63 -7.93 -4.44
CA VAL A 134 11.57 -8.71 -3.21
C VAL A 134 10.33 -8.33 -2.41
N ALA A 135 9.63 -9.33 -1.91
CA ALA A 135 8.43 -9.15 -1.11
C ALA A 135 8.45 -10.05 0.12
N ILE A 136 7.93 -9.55 1.24
CA ILE A 136 7.49 -10.36 2.37
C ILE A 136 5.96 -10.27 2.44
N TYR A 137 5.29 -11.41 2.47
CA TYR A 137 3.83 -11.46 2.43
C TYR A 137 3.24 -12.53 3.34
N ASP A 138 2.03 -12.30 3.84
CA ASP A 138 1.30 -13.31 4.61
C ASP A 138 0.54 -14.27 3.69
N SER A 139 1.04 -15.51 3.58
CA SER A 139 0.43 -16.54 2.73
C SER A 139 -0.88 -17.15 3.26
N THR A 140 -1.35 -16.72 4.43
CA THR A 140 -2.65 -17.14 5.00
C THR A 140 -3.70 -16.04 4.96
N THR A 141 -3.31 -14.79 4.66
CA THR A 141 -4.20 -13.63 4.70
C THR A 141 -4.92 -13.48 6.06
N SER A 142 -4.23 -13.88 7.13
CA SER A 142 -4.73 -13.99 8.50
C SER A 142 -4.04 -12.98 9.41
N ILE A 143 -4.84 -12.05 9.93
CA ILE A 143 -4.37 -11.06 10.92
C ILE A 143 -3.92 -11.76 12.22
N ASN A 144 -4.47 -12.93 12.54
CA ASN A 144 -4.29 -13.58 13.84
C ASN A 144 -3.21 -14.66 13.86
N ASP A 145 -2.92 -15.24 12.70
CA ASP A 145 -1.92 -16.29 12.57
C ASP A 145 -1.19 -16.13 11.24
N PRO A 146 -0.51 -14.99 11.02
CA PRO A 146 0.12 -14.71 9.75
C PRO A 146 1.26 -15.70 9.52
N GLN A 147 1.38 -16.18 8.29
CA GLN A 147 2.46 -17.06 7.85
C GLN A 147 3.28 -16.31 6.80
N MET A 148 4.23 -15.54 7.30
CA MET A 148 5.08 -14.67 6.49
C MET A 148 6.01 -15.51 5.60
N LYS A 149 5.98 -15.22 4.30
CA LYS A 149 6.86 -15.79 3.28
C LYS A 149 7.63 -14.70 2.58
N VAL A 150 8.83 -15.03 2.14
CA VAL A 150 9.66 -14.15 1.33
C VAL A 150 9.65 -14.65 -0.10
N MET A 151 9.46 -13.73 -1.05
CA MET A 151 9.55 -13.95 -2.48
C MET A 151 10.67 -13.10 -3.06
N LEU A 152 11.36 -13.67 -4.04
CA LEU A 152 12.27 -12.98 -4.93
C LEU A 152 11.82 -13.22 -6.37
N ASN A 153 11.73 -12.15 -7.14
CA ASN A 153 11.57 -12.24 -8.59
C ASN A 153 12.82 -11.71 -9.27
N ASP A 154 13.23 -12.40 -10.34
CA ASP A 154 14.39 -12.05 -11.14
C ASP A 154 13.89 -11.42 -12.45
N TYR A 155 14.37 -10.23 -12.76
CA TYR A 155 14.06 -9.54 -14.01
C TYR A 155 15.31 -9.27 -14.83
N PRO A 156 15.24 -9.36 -16.17
CA PRO A 156 16.36 -8.97 -17.01
C PRO A 156 16.77 -7.51 -16.75
N GLY A 157 18.03 -7.29 -16.37
CA GLY A 157 18.55 -5.94 -16.13
C GLY A 157 18.19 -5.34 -14.77
N GLN A 158 17.76 -6.16 -13.81
CA GLN A 158 17.44 -5.74 -12.45
C GLN A 158 18.60 -4.93 -11.83
N PRO A 159 18.34 -3.74 -11.26
CA PRO A 159 19.38 -2.94 -10.64
C PRO A 159 19.86 -3.60 -9.33
N ASP A 160 21.14 -3.43 -9.02
CA ASP A 160 21.77 -3.76 -7.73
C ASP A 160 21.31 -5.07 -7.06
N ALA A 161 21.68 -6.20 -7.65
CA ALA A 161 21.44 -7.53 -7.08
C ALA A 161 22.00 -7.71 -5.65
N GLY A 162 23.02 -6.93 -5.26
CA GLY A 162 23.56 -6.96 -3.90
C GLY A 162 22.55 -6.42 -2.88
N MET A 163 21.93 -5.28 -3.18
CA MET A 163 20.89 -4.68 -2.34
C MET A 163 19.69 -5.61 -2.18
N ILE A 164 19.24 -6.26 -3.25
CA ILE A 164 18.11 -7.21 -3.21
C ILE A 164 18.41 -8.38 -2.27
N ILE A 165 19.62 -8.95 -2.34
CA ILE A 165 20.05 -10.05 -1.46
C ILE A 165 20.08 -9.59 0.01
N ASP A 166 20.54 -8.37 0.28
CA ASP A 166 20.58 -7.87 1.66
C ASP A 166 19.19 -7.59 2.22
N VAL A 167 18.27 -7.06 1.41
CA VAL A 167 16.85 -6.91 1.80
C VAL A 167 16.18 -8.27 2.00
N GLU A 168 16.47 -9.27 1.16
CA GLU A 168 15.96 -10.62 1.33
C GLU A 168 16.33 -11.21 2.70
N LYS A 169 17.59 -11.02 3.14
CA LYS A 169 18.04 -11.48 4.46
C LYS A 169 17.25 -10.82 5.58
N ILE A 170 17.06 -9.51 5.50
CA ILE A 170 16.25 -8.75 6.46
C ILE A 170 14.82 -9.31 6.48
N PHE A 171 14.21 -9.50 5.32
CA PHE A 171 12.85 -10.03 5.23
C PHE A 171 12.74 -11.45 5.79
N LYS A 172 13.73 -12.32 5.53
CA LYS A 172 13.77 -13.68 6.11
C LYS A 172 13.85 -13.66 7.64
N GLU A 173 14.61 -12.73 8.20
CA GLU A 173 14.68 -12.54 9.66
C GLU A 173 13.31 -12.10 10.21
N TYR A 174 12.70 -11.07 9.60
CA TYR A 174 11.41 -10.57 10.05
C TYR A 174 10.23 -11.53 9.79
N ALA A 175 10.32 -12.41 8.78
CA ALA A 175 9.32 -13.44 8.54
C ALA A 175 9.22 -14.43 9.72
N ILE A 176 10.32 -14.69 10.40
CA ILE A 176 10.36 -15.54 11.60
C ILE A 176 9.83 -14.80 12.83
N LEU A 177 10.13 -13.51 12.94
CA LEU A 177 9.79 -12.68 14.11
C LEU A 177 8.35 -12.13 14.08
N GLY A 178 7.75 -11.99 12.89
CA GLY A 178 6.42 -11.41 12.71
C GLY A 178 5.31 -12.17 13.44
N PRO A 179 5.13 -13.48 13.22
CA PRO A 179 4.05 -14.25 13.85
C PRO A 179 4.05 -14.18 15.40
N PRO A 180 5.17 -14.41 16.12
CA PRO A 180 5.17 -14.28 17.58
C PRO A 180 4.97 -12.83 18.05
N TYR A 181 5.40 -11.83 17.26
CA TYR A 181 5.14 -10.43 17.56
C TYR A 181 3.65 -10.09 17.48
N VAL A 182 2.91 -10.60 16.50
CA VAL A 182 1.47 -10.34 16.35
C VAL A 182 0.67 -11.02 17.48
N GLN A 183 1.01 -12.26 17.83
CA GLN A 183 0.33 -13.02 18.89
C GLN A 183 0.37 -12.35 20.27
N GLN A 184 1.30 -11.41 20.52
CA GLN A 184 1.37 -10.71 21.81
C GLN A 184 0.30 -9.62 21.96
N TYR A 185 -0.30 -9.16 20.85
CA TYR A 185 -1.39 -8.20 20.85
C TYR A 185 -2.73 -8.94 20.79
N LYS A 186 -3.61 -8.71 21.77
CA LYS A 186 -4.97 -9.25 21.74
C LYS A 186 -5.82 -8.38 20.82
N GLU A 187 -6.69 -9.02 20.03
CA GLU A 187 -7.63 -8.34 19.12
C GLU A 187 -8.30 -7.11 19.77
N GLY A 188 -8.34 -6.00 19.02
CA GLY A 188 -9.13 -4.82 19.39
C GLY A 188 -8.61 -4.04 20.61
N LYS A 189 -7.30 -4.09 20.92
CA LYS A 189 -6.68 -3.26 21.95
C LYS A 189 -5.40 -2.58 21.49
#